data_AF-X1TK24-F1
#
_entry.id   AF-X1TK24-F1
#
_cell.length_a   1.000
_cell.length_b   1.000
_cell.length_c   1.000
_cell.angle_alpha   90.00
_cell.angle_beta   90.00
_cell.angle_gamma   90.00
#
_symmetry.space_group_name_H-M   'P 1'
#
loop_
_entity.id
_entity.type
_entity.pdbx_description
1 polymer ?
#
loop_
_entity_poly.entity_id
_entity_poly.type
_entity_poly.pdbx_seq_one_letter_code
_entity_poly.pdbx_strand_id
1 'polypeptide(L)' 'CGSCNICVDHCPAKAATGQLWTTSMDRDVFFDPFKCKEYCRQISAERIKKEITICGICVSVCPKGKK' A
#
# COMPACT_ATOMS: atom_id res chain seq x y z
N CYS A 1 10.67 6.28 -1.83
CA CYS A 1 10.53 7.62 -2.44
C CYS A 1 11.83 8.02 -3.11
N GLY A 2 11.79 8.79 -4.22
CA GLY A 2 12.95 8.95 -5.10
C GLY A 2 13.29 7.59 -5.74
N SER A 3 14.51 7.10 -5.52
CA SER A 3 14.96 5.77 -5.97
C SER A 3 14.46 4.58 -5.13
N CYS A 4 13.79 4.83 -3.99
CA CYS A 4 13.35 3.76 -3.09
C CYS A 4 11.93 3.26 -3.43
N ASN A 5 11.78 1.94 -3.62
CA ASN A 5 10.52 1.26 -3.93
C ASN A 5 10.10 0.19 -2.91
N ILE A 6 10.70 0.14 -1.72
CA ILE A 6 10.48 -0.93 -0.73
C ILE A 6 9.00 -1.15 -0.36
N CYS A 7 8.19 -0.09 -0.25
CA CYS A 7 6.77 -0.24 0.05
C CYS A 7 5.97 -0.86 -1.12
N VAL A 8 6.41 -0.67 -2.36
CA VAL A 8 5.84 -1.28 -3.57
C VAL A 8 6.24 -2.76 -3.64
N ASP A 9 7.51 -3.04 -3.34
CA ASP A 9 8.07 -4.39 -3.37
C ASP A 9 7.38 -5.30 -2.35
N HIS A 10 7.20 -4.81 -1.12
CA HIS A 10 6.57 -5.54 -0.03
C HIS A 10 5.03 -5.54 -0.07
N CYS A 11 4.38 -4.70 -0.88
CA CYS A 11 2.92 -4.68 -0.97
C CYS A 11 2.42 -5.93 -1.72
N PRO A 12 1.67 -6.85 -1.07
CA PRO A 12 1.18 -8.06 -1.74
C PRO A 12 0.13 -7.75 -2.81
N ALA A 13 -0.63 -6.66 -2.63
CA ALA A 13 -1.63 -6.20 -3.57
C ALA A 13 -1.06 -5.45 -4.79
N LYS A 14 0.25 -5.11 -4.77
CA LYS A 14 0.90 -4.22 -5.75
C LYS A 14 0.05 -2.96 -6.04
N ALA A 15 -0.43 -2.35 -4.96
CA ALA A 15 -1.34 -1.21 -5.03
C ALA A 15 -0.65 0.10 -5.43
N ALA A 16 0.63 0.29 -5.10
CA ALA A 16 1.40 1.46 -5.53
C ALA A 16 2.23 1.13 -6.78
N THR A 17 2.43 2.10 -7.68
CA THR A 17 3.15 1.90 -8.95
C THR A 17 4.66 2.11 -8.85
N GLY A 18 5.14 2.78 -7.81
CA GLY A 18 6.55 3.15 -7.64
C GLY A 18 6.95 4.44 -8.37
N GLN A 19 6.01 5.08 -9.06
CA GLN A 19 6.24 6.40 -9.63
C GLN A 19 6.46 7.45 -8.55
N LEU A 20 7.23 8.50 -8.87
CA LEU A 20 7.41 9.61 -7.96
C LEU A 20 6.13 10.45 -7.93
N TRP A 21 5.52 10.56 -6.75
CA TRP A 21 4.32 11.36 -6.55
C TRP A 21 4.57 12.85 -6.79
N THR A 22 3.61 13.52 -7.43
CA THR A 22 3.56 14.99 -7.58
C THR A 22 2.14 15.50 -7.36
N THR A 23 1.97 16.79 -7.07
CA THR A 23 0.64 17.40 -6.83
C THR A 23 -0.24 17.48 -8.08
N SER A 24 0.36 17.43 -9.27
CA SER A 24 -0.36 17.43 -10.55
C SER A 24 -0.74 16.03 -11.03
N MET A 25 -0.30 14.98 -10.31
CA MET A 25 -0.51 13.60 -10.70
C MET A 25 -1.89 13.12 -10.23
N ASP A 26 -2.61 12.42 -11.11
CA ASP A 26 -3.82 11.71 -10.71
C ASP A 26 -3.47 10.60 -9.72
N ARG A 27 -4.29 10.43 -8.67
CA ARG A 27 -4.07 9.41 -7.64
C ARG A 27 -3.90 8.03 -8.26
N ASP A 28 -4.71 7.69 -9.25
CA ASP A 28 -4.79 6.33 -9.79
C ASP A 28 -3.55 5.97 -10.64
N VAL A 29 -2.73 6.97 -11.01
CA VAL A 29 -1.39 6.78 -11.59
C VAL A 29 -0.36 6.36 -10.53
N PHE A 30 -0.51 6.85 -9.31
CA PHE A 30 0.40 6.55 -8.20
C PHE A 30 -0.02 5.31 -7.40
N PHE A 31 -1.32 5.16 -7.15
CA PHE A 31 -1.87 4.21 -6.19
C PHE A 31 -3.30 3.77 -6.56
N ASP A 32 -3.51 2.47 -6.62
CA ASP A 32 -4.81 1.82 -6.78
C ASP A 32 -5.43 1.52 -5.40
N PRO A 33 -6.42 2.33 -4.93
CA PRO A 33 -7.03 2.13 -3.63
C PRO A 33 -7.92 0.87 -3.57
N PHE A 34 -8.43 0.40 -4.71
CA PHE A 34 -9.32 -0.76 -4.77
C PHE A 34 -8.54 -2.05 -4.56
N LYS A 35 -7.36 -2.20 -5.20
CA LYS A 35 -6.44 -3.31 -4.92
C LYS A 35 -6.01 -3.36 -3.47
N CYS A 36 -5.68 -2.20 -2.88
CA CYS A 36 -5.32 -2.13 -1.46
C CYS A 36 -6.47 -2.61 -0.56
N LYS A 37 -7.67 -2.04 -0.77
CA LYS A 37 -8.88 -2.37 0.00
C LYS A 37 -9.21 -3.86 -0.08
N GLU A 38 -9.18 -4.44 -1.28
CA GLU A 38 -9.52 -5.84 -1.51
C GLU A 38 -8.59 -6.76 -0.73
N TYR A 39 -7.28 -6.56 -0.86
CA TYR A 39 -6.30 -7.36 -0.13
C TYR A 39 -6.41 -7.19 1.38
N CYS A 40 -6.62 -5.96 1.88
CA CYS A 40 -6.83 -5.72 3.31
C CYS A 40 -8.01 -6.52 3.85
N ARG A 41 -9.15 -6.51 3.14
CA ARG A 41 -10.36 -7.25 3.53
C ARG A 41 -10.12 -8.76 3.48
N GLN A 42 -9.49 -9.24 2.42
CA GLN A 42 -9.13 -10.66 2.27
C GLN A 42 -8.27 -11.13 3.45
N ILE A 43 -7.15 -10.45 3.71
CA ILE A 43 -6.17 -10.92 4.70
C ILE A 43 -6.69 -10.81 6.14
N SER A 44 -7.53 -9.81 6.41
CA SER A 44 -8.15 -9.63 7.73
C SER A 44 -9.26 -10.67 7.97
N ALA A 45 -10.10 -10.93 6.96
CA ALA A 45 -11.10 -11.99 7.04
C ALA A 45 -10.43 -13.36 7.26
N GLU A 46 -9.32 -13.64 6.59
CA GLU A 46 -8.58 -14.89 6.72
C GLU A 46 -7.96 -15.05 8.12
N ARG A 47 -7.21 -14.04 8.59
CA ARG A 47 -6.34 -14.17 9.78
C ARG A 47 -7.02 -13.83 11.10
N ILE A 48 -7.95 -12.87 11.09
CA ILE A 48 -8.59 -12.36 12.31
C ILE A 48 -10.12 -12.46 12.28
N LYS A 49 -10.68 -13.11 11.26
CA LYS A 49 -12.13 -13.39 11.11
C LYS A 49 -13.00 -12.12 11.13
N LYS A 50 -12.47 -11.02 10.60
CA LYS A 50 -13.18 -9.73 10.44
C LYS A 50 -12.75 -9.06 9.14
N GLU A 51 -13.69 -8.45 8.42
CA GLU A 51 -13.36 -7.60 7.27
C GLU A 51 -12.90 -6.22 7.74
N ILE A 52 -11.63 -5.92 7.54
CA ILE A 52 -11.01 -4.64 7.88
C ILE A 52 -10.25 -4.12 6.66
N THR A 53 -10.24 -2.80 6.48
CA THR A 53 -9.56 -2.13 5.35
C THR A 53 -8.14 -1.67 5.70
N ILE A 54 -7.49 -2.30 6.69
CA ILE A 54 -6.18 -1.93 7.22
C ILE A 54 -5.24 -3.13 7.15
N CYS A 55 -4.08 -2.97 6.50
CA CYS A 55 -2.97 -3.94 6.56
C CYS A 55 -1.67 -3.33 7.13
N GLY A 56 -1.35 -2.08 6.77
CA GLY A 56 -0.21 -1.32 7.34
C GLY A 56 1.20 -1.73 6.88
N ILE A 57 1.33 -2.73 6.00
CA ILE A 57 2.65 -3.25 5.56
C ILE A 57 3.52 -2.14 4.97
N CYS A 58 2.97 -1.31 4.08
CA CYS A 58 3.70 -0.21 3.44
C CYS A 58 4.28 0.80 4.44
N VAL A 59 3.56 1.09 5.52
CA VAL A 59 4.01 1.99 6.59
C VAL A 59 5.07 1.30 7.46
N SER A 60 4.84 0.03 7.82
CA SER A 60 5.74 -0.79 8.64
C SER A 60 7.15 -0.92 8.04
N VAL A 61 7.25 -1.16 6.73
CA VAL A 61 8.56 -1.33 6.06
C VAL A 61 9.24 0.00 5.73
N CYS A 62 8.50 1.11 5.72
CA CYS A 62 9.03 2.41 5.33
C CYS A 62 9.97 2.96 6.41
N PRO A 63 11.23 3.32 6.09
CA PRO A 63 12.15 3.94 7.05
C PRO A 63 11.62 5.26 7.64
N LYS A 64 10.75 5.96 6.90
CA LYS A 64 10.09 7.19 7.38
C LYS A 64 8.90 6.91 8.30
N GLY A 65 8.25 5.76 8.16
CA GLY A 65 7.11 5.34 9.02
C GLY A 65 7.54 4.77 10.37
N LYS A 66 8.85 4.58 10.59
CA LYS A 66 9.46 4.15 11.86
C LYS A 66 9.98 5.31 12.71
N LYS A 67 9.74 6.55 12.28
CA LYS A 67 10.08 7.78 13.01
C LYS A 67 8.83 8.31 13.68
#